data_AF-A0A5C7LLR0-F1
#
_entry.id   AF-A0A5C7LLR0-F1
#
_cell.length_a   1.000
_cell.length_b   1.000
_cell.length_c   1.000
_cell.angle_alpha   90.00
_cell.angle_beta   90.00
_cell.angle_gamma   90.00
#
_symmetry.space_group_name_H-M   'P 1'
#
loop_
_entity.id
_entity.type
_entity.pdbx_description
1 polymer ?
#
loop_
_entity_poly.entity_id
_entity_poly.type
_entity_poly.pdbx_seq_one_letter_code
_entity_poly.pdbx_strand_id
1 'polypeptide(L)'
;MIKLIIFDADGTLVDRESGRFLAGVEEWLATRLQGVALAIVTNQGGPACRSTPWGVNKDYPTLAQVEERYGDLAQSIGAKLYMCLVYVDKNGTPYWPKETWPSDWIFNKKRETDDPRTWLRWRKPEPGMLLQAMSDVGVSPDETLMVGDRPEDEAAAQSAGVSFTWAHEFFGRPQ
;
A
#
# COMPACT_ATOMS: atom_id res chain seq x y z
N MET A 1 -1.37 -15.73 17.99
CA MET A 1 -1.58 -16.47 16.72
C MET A 1 -1.92 -15.42 15.68
N ILE A 2 -1.33 -15.48 14.49
CA ILE A 2 -1.60 -14.48 13.44
C ILE A 2 -3.05 -14.62 12.96
N LYS A 3 -3.77 -13.49 12.93
CA LYS A 3 -5.16 -13.35 12.48
C LYS A 3 -5.28 -12.39 11.29
N LEU A 4 -4.31 -11.50 11.09
CA LEU A 4 -4.22 -10.61 9.95
C LEU A 4 -2.84 -10.70 9.30
N ILE A 5 -2.82 -10.89 7.98
CA ILE A 5 -1.60 -10.73 7.18
C ILE A 5 -1.79 -9.54 6.25
N ILE A 6 -0.86 -8.60 6.34
CA ILE A 6 -0.79 -7.40 5.54
C ILE A 6 0.33 -7.56 4.53
N PHE A 7 0.03 -7.38 3.26
CA PHE A 7 1.00 -7.46 2.18
C PHE A 7 1.25 -6.09 1.57
N ASP A 8 2.51 -5.78 1.23
CA ASP A 8 2.76 -4.87 0.12
C ASP A 8 2.30 -5.50 -1.22
N ALA A 9 2.14 -4.68 -2.27
CA ALA A 9 1.73 -5.15 -3.58
C ALA A 9 2.92 -5.41 -4.54
N ASP A 10 3.61 -4.36 -4.96
CA ASP A 10 4.58 -4.38 -6.07
C ASP A 10 5.95 -4.88 -5.59
N GLY A 11 6.40 -6.05 -6.06
CA GLY A 11 7.61 -6.72 -5.59
C GLY A 11 7.35 -7.74 -4.48
N THR A 12 6.17 -7.66 -3.86
CA THR A 12 5.73 -8.60 -2.81
C THR A 12 4.76 -9.65 -3.35
N LEU A 13 3.58 -9.21 -3.81
CA LEU A 13 2.56 -10.09 -4.41
C LEU A 13 2.69 -10.18 -5.92
N VAL A 14 2.89 -9.04 -6.58
CA VAL A 14 2.90 -8.94 -8.04
C VAL A 14 4.15 -8.26 -8.55
N ASP A 15 4.54 -8.61 -9.78
CA ASP A 15 5.53 -7.84 -10.51
C ASP A 15 4.98 -6.46 -10.88
N ARG A 16 5.78 -5.41 -10.65
CA ARG A 16 5.35 -4.02 -10.81
C ARG A 16 4.95 -3.70 -12.25
N GLU A 17 5.65 -4.24 -13.23
CA GLU A 17 5.40 -3.91 -14.64
C GLU A 17 4.23 -4.74 -15.18
N SER A 18 4.33 -6.05 -15.09
CA SER A 18 3.37 -6.99 -15.68
C SER A 18 2.10 -7.18 -14.87
N GLY A 19 2.10 -6.87 -13.57
CA GLY A 19 0.98 -7.10 -12.65
C GLY A 19 0.72 -8.58 -12.36
N ARG A 20 1.58 -9.49 -12.84
CA ARG A 20 1.44 -10.93 -12.62
C ARG A 20 1.91 -11.30 -11.22
N PHE A 21 1.29 -12.31 -10.62
CA PHE A 21 1.76 -12.87 -9.37
C PHE A 21 3.23 -13.32 -9.48
N LEU A 22 3.99 -13.01 -8.44
CA LEU A 22 5.35 -13.51 -8.28
C LEU A 22 5.33 -14.98 -7.85
N ALA A 23 6.44 -15.68 -8.07
CA ALA A 23 6.57 -17.09 -7.74
C ALA A 23 6.18 -17.37 -6.27
N GLY A 24 5.45 -18.46 -6.00
CA GLY A 24 5.05 -18.85 -4.65
C GLY A 24 3.81 -18.14 -4.11
N VAL A 25 3.31 -17.06 -4.74
CA VAL A 25 2.08 -16.40 -4.26
C VAL A 25 0.87 -17.28 -4.48
N GLU A 26 0.69 -17.83 -5.68
CA GLU A 26 -0.47 -18.65 -6.00
C GLU A 26 -0.50 -19.93 -5.16
N GLU A 27 0.66 -20.57 -4.98
CA GLU A 27 0.81 -21.78 -4.16
C GLU A 27 0.55 -21.48 -2.68
N TRP A 28 1.03 -20.33 -2.18
CA TRP A 28 0.73 -19.89 -0.82
C TRP A 28 -0.76 -19.59 -0.64
N LEU A 29 -1.38 -18.88 -1.59
CA LEU A 29 -2.82 -18.58 -1.55
C LEU A 29 -3.67 -19.85 -1.54
N ALA A 30 -3.25 -20.89 -2.28
CA ALA A 30 -3.92 -22.19 -2.30
C ALA A 30 -3.79 -22.98 -1.00
N THR A 31 -2.73 -22.73 -0.21
CA THR A 31 -2.43 -23.46 1.03
C THR A 31 -2.66 -22.64 2.30
N ARG A 32 -3.08 -21.38 2.18
CA ARG A 32 -3.26 -20.45 3.31
C ARG A 32 -4.27 -21.00 4.33
N LEU A 33 -4.03 -20.66 5.59
CA LEU A 33 -4.97 -20.97 6.66
C LEU A 33 -6.29 -20.21 6.44
N GLN A 34 -7.40 -20.96 6.43
CA GLN A 34 -8.72 -20.35 6.44
C GLN A 34 -8.95 -19.61 7.76
N GLY A 35 -9.61 -18.44 7.71
CA GLY A 35 -9.89 -17.62 8.89
C GLY A 35 -8.84 -16.56 9.21
N VAL A 36 -7.78 -16.43 8.41
CA VAL A 36 -6.85 -15.28 8.47
C VAL A 36 -7.35 -14.19 7.54
N ALA A 37 -7.54 -12.98 8.06
CA ALA A 37 -7.88 -11.81 7.26
C ALA A 37 -6.67 -11.36 6.44
N LEU A 38 -6.91 -10.88 5.23
CA LEU A 38 -5.86 -10.39 4.34
C LEU A 38 -6.06 -8.89 4.06
N ALA A 39 -4.96 -8.15 4.05
CA ALA A 39 -4.94 -6.75 3.62
C ALA A 39 -3.79 -6.50 2.64
N ILE A 40 -3.99 -5.54 1.74
CA ILE A 40 -2.93 -4.98 0.90
C ILE A 40 -2.71 -3.53 1.33
N VAL A 41 -1.46 -3.14 1.56
CA VAL A 41 -1.04 -1.76 1.89
C VAL A 41 0.00 -1.28 0.88
N THR A 42 -0.34 -0.30 0.04
CA THR A 42 0.53 0.07 -1.09
C THR A 42 0.70 1.59 -1.28
N ASN A 43 1.94 2.01 -1.55
CA ASN A 43 2.29 3.39 -1.89
C ASN A 43 2.15 3.60 -3.41
N GLN A 44 1.11 4.29 -3.86
CA GLN A 44 0.79 4.53 -5.28
C GLN A 44 0.79 6.02 -5.64
N GLY A 45 1.96 6.65 -5.57
CA GLY A 45 2.15 8.08 -5.88
C GLY A 45 2.13 8.44 -7.37
N GLY A 46 2.01 7.46 -8.28
CA GLY A 46 2.01 7.70 -9.74
C GLY A 46 0.99 8.74 -10.21
N PRO A 47 -0.28 8.68 -9.79
CA PRO A 47 -1.28 9.67 -10.15
C PRO A 47 -0.95 11.10 -9.66
N ALA A 48 -0.28 11.22 -8.52
CA ALA A 48 0.24 12.50 -8.04
C ALA A 48 1.38 13.02 -8.93
N CYS A 49 2.35 12.17 -9.32
CA CYS A 49 3.42 12.52 -10.26
C CYS A 49 2.86 13.06 -11.58
N ARG A 50 1.84 12.37 -12.13
CA ARG A 50 1.13 12.74 -13.36
C ARG A 50 0.49 14.13 -13.28
N SER A 51 0.14 14.57 -12.08
CA SER A 51 -0.56 15.84 -11.81
C SER A 51 0.36 17.01 -11.50
N THR A 52 1.68 16.80 -11.45
CA THR A 52 2.64 17.86 -11.08
C THR A 52 2.86 18.90 -12.20
N PRO A 53 3.12 20.19 -11.87
CA PRO A 53 3.36 21.25 -12.86
C PRO A 53 4.55 21.01 -13.79
N TRP A 54 5.54 20.24 -13.33
CA TRP A 54 6.73 19.88 -14.10
C TRP A 54 6.49 18.71 -15.06
N GLY A 55 5.25 18.21 -15.13
CA GLY A 55 4.82 17.28 -16.16
C GLY A 55 5.71 16.05 -16.28
N VAL A 56 6.09 15.45 -15.15
CA VAL A 56 6.82 14.18 -15.20
C VAL A 56 5.85 13.12 -15.69
N ASN A 57 5.92 12.93 -17.00
CA ASN A 57 5.50 11.82 -17.82
C ASN A 57 4.01 11.41 -17.84
N LYS A 58 3.37 11.48 -19.01
CA LYS A 58 2.04 10.87 -19.26
C LYS A 58 2.06 9.34 -19.07
N ASP A 59 3.24 8.74 -19.01
CA ASP A 59 3.42 7.31 -18.74
C ASP A 59 3.12 6.92 -17.29
N TYR A 60 3.02 7.88 -16.34
CA TYR A 60 2.47 7.55 -15.02
C TYR A 60 0.97 7.24 -15.12
N PRO A 61 0.49 6.25 -14.34
CA PRO A 61 -0.90 5.83 -14.42
C PRO A 61 -1.86 6.91 -13.92
N THR A 62 -3.07 6.91 -14.46
CA THR A 62 -4.18 7.70 -13.91
C THR A 62 -4.64 7.14 -12.57
N LEU A 63 -5.37 7.94 -11.79
CA LEU A 63 -5.99 7.45 -10.56
C LEU A 63 -6.88 6.22 -10.81
N ALA A 64 -7.72 6.29 -11.86
CA ALA A 64 -8.61 5.18 -12.22
C ALA A 64 -7.84 3.88 -12.58
N GLN A 65 -6.72 3.98 -13.30
CA GLN A 65 -5.89 2.82 -13.64
C GLN A 65 -5.28 2.17 -12.39
N VAL A 66 -4.84 2.98 -11.43
CA VAL A 66 -4.32 2.48 -10.15
C VAL A 66 -5.45 1.84 -9.33
N GLU A 67 -6.60 2.49 -9.22
CA GLU A 67 -7.77 1.97 -8.49
C GLU A 67 -8.27 0.64 -9.06
N GLU A 68 -8.39 0.53 -10.38
CA GLU A 68 -8.76 -0.71 -11.08
C GLU A 68 -7.74 -1.81 -10.79
N ARG A 69 -6.45 -1.56 -11.05
CA ARG A 69 -5.38 -2.56 -10.90
C ARG A 69 -5.30 -3.13 -9.49
N TYR A 70 -5.24 -2.29 -8.46
CA TYR A 70 -5.09 -2.78 -7.09
C TYR A 70 -6.43 -3.23 -6.48
N GLY A 71 -7.56 -2.71 -6.98
CA GLY A 71 -8.89 -3.22 -6.67
C GLY A 71 -9.05 -4.66 -7.14
N ASP A 72 -8.70 -4.96 -8.39
CA ASP A 72 -8.73 -6.30 -8.96
C ASP A 72 -7.78 -7.26 -8.25
N LEU A 73 -6.56 -6.80 -7.94
CA LEU A 73 -5.61 -7.58 -7.13
C LEU A 73 -6.19 -7.94 -5.77
N ALA A 74 -6.70 -6.95 -5.03
CA ALA A 74 -7.29 -7.17 -3.71
C ALA A 74 -8.49 -8.12 -3.78
N GLN A 75 -9.37 -7.93 -4.77
CA GLN A 75 -10.51 -8.81 -4.99
C GLN A 75 -10.09 -10.25 -5.30
N SER A 76 -9.10 -10.45 -6.16
CA SER A 76 -8.65 -11.78 -6.59
C SER A 76 -8.11 -12.64 -5.45
N ILE A 77 -7.51 -12.02 -4.43
CA ILE A 77 -6.98 -12.74 -3.26
C ILE A 77 -7.93 -12.69 -2.05
N GLY A 78 -9.01 -11.91 -2.13
CA GLY A 78 -9.94 -11.69 -1.01
C GLY A 78 -9.35 -10.83 0.11
N ALA A 79 -8.54 -9.83 -0.24
CA ALA A 79 -7.94 -8.89 0.70
C ALA A 79 -8.68 -7.55 0.70
N LYS A 80 -8.59 -6.83 1.82
CA LYS A 80 -9.00 -5.42 1.90
C LYS A 80 -7.86 -4.51 1.45
N LEU A 81 -8.15 -3.55 0.57
CA LEU A 81 -7.16 -2.64 0.01
C LEU A 81 -7.04 -1.35 0.84
N TYR A 82 -5.80 -0.98 1.17
CA TYR A 82 -5.41 0.33 1.69
C TYR A 82 -4.30 0.87 0.81
N MET A 83 -4.48 2.09 0.31
CA MET A 83 -3.61 2.66 -0.71
C MET A 83 -3.31 4.12 -0.38
N CYS A 84 -2.05 4.51 -0.44
CA CYS A 84 -1.65 5.90 -0.31
C CYS A 84 -1.34 6.49 -1.69
N LEU A 85 -1.99 7.60 -2.06
CA LEU A 85 -1.86 8.28 -3.35
C LEU A 85 -0.83 9.41 -3.32
N VAL A 86 -0.24 9.69 -2.15
CA VAL A 86 0.70 10.80 -1.98
C VAL A 86 2.07 10.43 -2.57
N TYR A 87 2.56 11.28 -3.46
CA TYR A 87 3.96 11.25 -3.89
C TYR A 87 4.78 12.20 -3.01
N VAL A 88 5.99 11.80 -2.64
CA VAL A 88 6.94 12.66 -1.92
C VAL A 88 8.22 12.71 -2.72
N ASP A 89 8.66 13.91 -3.11
CA ASP A 89 9.91 14.07 -3.85
C ASP A 89 11.15 13.92 -2.96
N LYS A 90 12.32 13.94 -3.58
CA LYS A 90 13.63 13.83 -2.89
C LYS A 90 13.88 14.91 -1.82
N ASN A 91 13.14 16.02 -1.85
CA ASN A 91 13.26 17.11 -0.88
C ASN A 91 12.22 16.97 0.25
N GLY A 92 11.42 15.91 0.26
CA GLY A 92 10.33 15.73 1.21
C GLY A 92 9.06 16.51 0.88
N THR A 93 8.95 17.06 -0.34
CA THR A 93 7.76 17.83 -0.74
C THR A 93 6.65 16.87 -1.16
N PRO A 94 5.46 16.94 -0.56
CA PRO A 94 4.35 16.08 -0.91
C PRO A 94 3.55 16.63 -2.10
N TYR A 95 3.04 15.72 -2.92
CA TYR A 95 2.18 15.98 -4.08
C TYR A 95 0.99 15.02 -4.06
N TRP A 96 -0.14 15.53 -4.55
CA TRP A 96 -1.42 14.82 -4.57
C TRP A 96 -1.97 14.74 -5.99
N PRO A 97 -2.73 13.68 -6.33
CA PRO A 97 -3.43 13.61 -7.61
C PRO A 97 -4.39 14.79 -7.75
N LYS A 98 -4.50 15.37 -8.95
CA LYS A 98 -5.35 16.53 -9.20
C LYS A 98 -6.82 16.25 -8.89
N GLU A 99 -7.24 15.01 -9.10
CA GLU A 99 -8.60 14.52 -8.85
C GLU A 99 -8.99 14.59 -7.37
N THR A 100 -8.01 14.62 -6.45
CA THR A 100 -8.26 14.69 -5.00
C THR A 100 -8.17 16.11 -4.45
N TRP A 101 -8.07 17.13 -5.31
CA TRP A 101 -7.91 18.52 -4.88
C TRP A 101 -9.27 19.13 -4.48
N PRO A 102 -9.39 19.78 -3.30
CA PRO A 102 -10.56 20.58 -2.98
C PRO A 102 -10.86 21.64 -4.05
N SER A 103 -12.14 21.87 -4.32
CA SER A 103 -12.61 22.83 -5.33
C SER A 103 -12.27 24.29 -4.98
N ASP A 104 -11.95 24.58 -3.71
CA ASP A 104 -11.70 25.91 -3.14
C ASP A 104 -10.22 26.19 -2.82
N TRP A 105 -9.29 25.49 -3.49
CA TRP A 105 -7.86 25.47 -3.14
C TRP A 105 -7.20 26.85 -2.95
N ILE A 106 -7.00 27.22 -1.69
CA ILE A 106 -6.03 28.21 -1.24
C ILE A 106 -4.83 27.45 -0.66
N PHE A 107 -3.63 27.72 -1.18
CA PHE A 107 -2.34 27.03 -0.95
C PHE A 107 -1.82 26.91 0.49
N ASN A 108 -2.63 27.21 1.51
CA ASN A 108 -2.20 27.22 2.89
C ASN A 108 -3.31 26.75 3.83
N LYS A 109 -3.42 25.42 4.00
CA LYS A 109 -3.56 24.78 5.31
C LYS A 109 -3.52 23.26 5.17
N LYS A 110 -2.59 22.63 5.89
CA LYS A 110 -2.62 21.21 6.24
C LYS A 110 -4.01 20.87 6.79
N ARG A 111 -4.86 20.29 5.97
CA ARG A 111 -5.95 19.44 6.44
C ARG A 111 -5.82 18.15 5.65
N GLU A 112 -5.61 17.09 6.41
CA GLU A 112 -5.95 15.74 5.97
C GLU A 112 -7.36 15.81 5.35
N THR A 113 -7.50 15.43 4.08
CA THR A 113 -8.79 15.51 3.38
C THR A 113 -9.73 14.43 3.91
N ASP A 114 -11.00 14.41 3.47
CA ASP A 114 -11.91 13.30 3.83
C ASP A 114 -11.46 11.95 3.25
N ASP A 115 -10.54 11.95 2.27
CA ASP A 115 -9.99 10.74 1.68
C ASP A 115 -8.68 10.34 2.37
N PRO A 116 -8.66 9.24 3.15
CA PRO A 116 -7.47 8.81 3.88
C PRO A 116 -6.29 8.45 2.99
N ARG A 117 -6.55 8.13 1.71
CA ARG A 117 -5.51 7.82 0.72
C ARG A 117 -4.62 9.02 0.43
N THR A 118 -5.01 10.22 0.85
CA THR A 118 -4.26 11.47 0.70
C THR A 118 -3.49 11.87 1.96
N TRP A 119 -3.53 11.09 3.04
CA TRP A 119 -2.87 11.45 4.29
C TRP A 119 -1.40 11.03 4.26
N LEU A 120 -0.50 11.93 4.65
CA LEU A 120 0.94 11.61 4.74
C LEU A 120 1.22 10.47 5.71
N ARG A 121 0.46 10.39 6.82
CA ARG A 121 0.58 9.29 7.79
C ARG A 121 0.20 7.92 7.24
N TRP A 122 -0.44 7.86 6.06
CA TRP A 122 -0.72 6.60 5.36
C TRP A 122 0.40 6.18 4.41
N ARG A 123 1.37 7.06 4.11
CA ARG A 123 2.47 6.72 3.21
C ARG A 123 3.55 5.96 3.99
N LYS A 124 3.81 4.68 3.65
CA LYS A 124 4.95 3.95 4.21
C LYS A 124 6.23 4.78 4.01
N PRO A 125 7.09 4.94 5.03
CA PRO A 125 7.20 4.14 6.26
C PRO A 125 6.26 4.53 7.42
N GLU A 126 5.33 5.47 7.23
CA GLU A 126 4.33 5.76 8.27
C GLU A 126 3.34 4.59 8.45
N PRO A 127 2.88 4.31 9.69
CA PRO A 127 2.12 3.09 9.99
C PRO A 127 0.62 3.19 9.68
N GLY A 128 0.12 4.33 9.17
CA GLY A 128 -1.31 4.62 9.14
C GLY A 128 -2.18 3.60 8.39
N MET A 129 -1.68 3.03 7.28
CA MET A 129 -2.40 1.97 6.57
C MET A 129 -2.47 0.68 7.39
N LEU A 130 -1.40 0.30 8.09
CA LEU A 130 -1.35 -0.90 8.93
C LEU A 130 -2.28 -0.74 10.15
N LEU A 131 -2.26 0.44 10.78
CA LEU A 131 -3.13 0.77 11.91
C LEU A 131 -4.61 0.71 11.50
N GLN A 132 -4.95 1.23 10.32
CA GLN A 132 -6.32 1.13 9.80
C GLN A 132 -6.70 -0.32 9.52
N ALA A 133 -5.81 -1.10 8.91
CA ALA A 133 -6.05 -2.51 8.63
C ALA A 133 -6.35 -3.33 9.89
N MET A 134 -5.55 -3.13 10.95
CA MET A 134 -5.79 -3.77 12.25
C MET A 134 -7.12 -3.33 12.89
N SER A 135 -7.41 -2.03 12.86
CA SER A 135 -8.65 -1.46 13.39
C SER A 135 -9.89 -2.06 12.71
N ASP A 136 -9.84 -2.22 11.39
CA ASP A 136 -10.97 -2.70 10.61
C ASP A 136 -11.25 -4.20 10.81
N VAL A 137 -10.22 -4.98 11.15
CA VAL A 137 -10.35 -6.41 11.48
C VAL A 137 -10.61 -6.63 12.97
N GLY A 138 -10.25 -5.68 13.83
CA GLY A 138 -10.39 -5.79 15.29
C GLY A 138 -9.31 -6.66 15.92
N VAL A 139 -8.06 -6.57 15.43
CA VAL A 139 -6.91 -7.34 15.92
C VAL A 139 -5.82 -6.43 16.49
N SER A 140 -4.97 -7.02 17.32
CA SER A 140 -3.82 -6.36 17.94
C SER A 140 -2.53 -6.52 17.11
N PRO A 141 -1.48 -5.75 17.41
CA PRO A 141 -0.20 -5.88 16.69
C PRO A 141 0.45 -7.26 16.80
N ASP A 142 0.32 -7.97 17.93
CA ASP A 142 0.85 -9.32 18.14
C ASP A 142 0.08 -10.42 17.37
N GLU A 143 -1.08 -10.06 16.81
CA GLU A 143 -1.88 -10.92 15.94
C GLU A 143 -1.70 -10.57 14.45
N THR A 144 -0.76 -9.67 14.13
CA THR A 144 -0.59 -9.09 12.80
C THR A 144 0.82 -9.32 12.26
N LEU A 145 0.88 -9.71 10.98
CA LEU A 145 2.13 -9.86 10.22
C LEU A 145 2.12 -8.93 9.01
N MET A 146 3.17 -8.14 8.83
CA MET A 146 3.46 -7.40 7.60
C MET A 146 4.47 -8.19 6.75
N VAL A 147 4.19 -8.31 5.45
CA VAL A 147 5.07 -8.93 4.45
C VAL A 147 5.36 -7.90 3.35
N GLY A 148 6.63 -7.64 3.08
CA GLY A 148 7.06 -6.63 2.10
C GLY A 148 8.42 -6.91 1.47
N ASP A 149 8.77 -6.14 0.44
CA ASP A 149 10.06 -6.21 -0.27
C ASP A 149 10.92 -4.95 -0.08
N ARG A 150 10.41 -3.91 0.60
CA ARG A 150 11.12 -2.64 0.79
C ARG A 150 11.45 -2.36 2.25
N PRO A 151 12.55 -1.63 2.53
CA PRO A 151 12.82 -1.10 3.87
C PRO A 151 11.70 -0.22 4.42
N GLU A 152 10.92 0.42 3.55
CA GLU A 152 9.73 1.20 3.94
C GLU A 152 8.64 0.32 4.56
N ASP A 153 8.53 -0.95 4.16
CA ASP A 153 7.58 -1.91 4.73
C ASP A 153 7.99 -2.34 6.13
N GLU A 154 9.27 -2.67 6.31
CA GLU A 154 9.84 -3.02 7.61
C GLU A 154 9.70 -1.85 8.60
N ALA A 155 10.02 -0.63 8.16
CA ALA A 155 9.89 0.57 8.98
C ALA A 155 8.43 0.88 9.34
N ALA A 156 7.48 0.66 8.43
CA ALA A 156 6.05 0.79 8.72
C ALA A 156 5.59 -0.27 9.73
N ALA A 157 6.06 -1.51 9.59
CA ALA A 157 5.75 -2.59 10.52
C ALA A 157 6.30 -2.29 11.92
N GLN A 158 7.55 -1.84 12.02
CA GLN A 158 8.18 -1.43 13.27
C GLN A 158 7.41 -0.30 13.93
N SER A 159 7.02 0.73 13.16
CA SER A 159 6.26 1.87 13.66
C SER A 159 4.85 1.49 14.13
N ALA A 160 4.24 0.47 13.51
CA ALA A 160 2.95 -0.09 13.91
C ALA A 160 3.05 -1.10 15.07
N GLY A 161 4.26 -1.54 15.43
CA GLY A 161 4.50 -2.57 16.43
C GLY A 161 4.10 -3.98 16.00
N VAL A 162 4.00 -4.25 14.68
CA VAL A 162 3.61 -5.57 14.14
C VAL A 162 4.84 -6.39 13.76
N SER A 163 4.67 -7.72 13.65
CA SER A 163 5.73 -8.58 13.13
C SER A 163 5.99 -8.30 11.65
N PHE A 164 7.24 -8.46 11.20
CA PHE A 164 7.64 -8.28 9.81
C PHE A 164 8.41 -9.50 9.29
N THR A 165 8.26 -9.81 8.00
CA THR A 165 9.13 -10.74 7.27
C THR A 165 9.26 -10.30 5.83
N TRP A 166 10.42 -10.56 5.23
CA TRP A 166 10.65 -10.23 3.84
C TRP A 166 9.85 -11.17 2.93
N ALA A 167 9.34 -10.64 1.82
CA ALA A 167 8.56 -11.39 0.85
C ALA A 167 9.31 -12.64 0.34
N HIS A 168 10.62 -12.55 0.12
CA HIS A 168 11.41 -13.69 -0.34
C HIS A 168 11.50 -14.80 0.72
N GLU A 169 11.56 -14.47 2.01
CA GLU A 169 11.53 -15.46 3.10
C GLU A 169 10.14 -16.09 3.21
N PHE A 170 9.10 -15.25 3.20
CA PHE A 170 7.71 -15.67 3.37
C PHE A 170 7.22 -16.60 2.26
N PHE A 171 7.56 -16.28 1.01
CA PHE A 171 7.18 -17.05 -0.17
C PHE A 171 8.25 -18.07 -0.61
N GLY A 172 9.39 -18.18 0.10
CA GLY A 172 10.46 -19.12 -0.22
C GLY A 172 11.17 -18.86 -1.56
N ARG A 173 11.39 -17.59 -1.91
CA ARG A 173 12.03 -17.16 -3.16
C ARG A 173 13.54 -16.93 -2.96
N PRO A 174 14.36 -17.09 -4.01
CA PRO A 174 15.72 -16.55 -4.02
C PRO A 174 15.69 -15.01 -3.86
N GLN A 175 16.69 -14.46 -3.18
CA GLN A 175 16.96 -13.01 -3.16
C GLN A 175 17.49 -12.51 -4.51
#